data_AF-T5AQR7-F1
#
_entry.id   AF-T5AQR7-F1
#
_cell.length_a   1.000
_cell.length_b   1.000
_cell.length_c   1.000
_cell.angle_alpha   90.00
_cell.angle_beta   90.00
_cell.angle_gamma   90.00
#
_symmetry.space_group_name_H-M   'P 1'
#
loop_
_entity.id
_entity.type
_entity.pdbx_description
1 polymer ?
#
loop_
_entity_poly.entity_id
_entity_poly.type
_entity_poly.pdbx_seq_one_letter_code
_entity_poly.pdbx_strand_id
1 'polypeptide(L)'
;MRIKSDGRAYFINLQTEAVEPTDLHQHRLFAKRPGHWETVMVKWNDFVRTNYGFVVEPQTELLRQKMRSVGVGLTDRVEGPFELCIESVWATNQVTEGATVLNPEESQLKNRSGERIQW
;
A
#
# COMPACT_ATOMS: atom_id res chain seq x y z
N MET A 1 -9.66 1.47 -2.99
CA MET A 1 -10.18 1.32 -1.61
C MET A 1 -10.85 2.62 -1.22
N ARG A 2 -12.05 2.57 -0.63
CA ARG A 2 -12.73 3.74 -0.08
C ARG A 2 -12.59 3.75 1.44
N ILE A 3 -11.93 4.79 1.95
CA ILE A 3 -11.42 4.84 3.32
C ILE A 3 -11.69 6.20 3.97
N LYS A 4 -11.72 6.21 5.30
CA LYS A 4 -11.59 7.41 6.13
C LYS A 4 -10.46 7.14 7.12
N SER A 5 -9.39 7.92 7.04
CA SER A 5 -8.18 7.74 7.85
C SER A 5 -8.05 8.85 8.89
N ASP A 6 -7.51 8.52 10.06
CA ASP A 6 -7.05 9.46 11.08
C ASP A 6 -5.77 10.23 10.70
N GLY A 7 -5.18 9.93 9.53
CA GLY A 7 -3.95 10.56 9.04
C GLY A 7 -2.67 9.86 9.48
N ARG A 8 -2.76 8.76 10.25
CA ARG A 8 -1.61 7.95 10.62
C ARG A 8 -1.04 7.19 9.42
N ALA A 9 0.19 6.69 9.54
CA ALA A 9 0.84 5.98 8.43
C ALA A 9 0.43 4.50 8.41
N TYR A 10 -0.30 4.10 7.37
CA TYR A 10 -0.69 2.71 7.14
C TYR A 10 -0.04 2.15 5.87
N PHE A 11 0.21 0.85 5.85
CA PHE A 11 0.57 0.08 4.66
C PHE A 11 -0.58 -0.83 4.24
N ILE A 12 -0.73 -0.98 2.94
CA ILE A 12 -1.47 -2.08 2.31
C ILE A 12 -0.46 -3.18 2.03
N ASN A 13 -0.79 -4.40 2.47
CA ASN A 13 0.02 -5.60 2.29
C ASN A 13 -0.75 -6.57 1.40
N LEU A 14 -0.08 -7.10 0.39
CA LEU A 14 -0.59 -8.15 -0.47
C LEU A 14 0.29 -9.39 -0.31
N GLN A 15 -0.34 -10.52 -0.04
CA GLN A 15 0.31 -11.82 -0.14
C GLN A 15 -0.24 -12.54 -1.36
N THR A 16 0.66 -13.04 -2.20
CA THR A 16 0.33 -13.89 -3.36
C THR A 16 1.01 -15.23 -3.20
N GLU A 17 0.65 -16.19 -4.04
CA GLU A 17 1.57 -17.30 -4.28
C GLU A 17 2.90 -16.73 -4.82
N ALA A 18 4.00 -17.12 -4.19
CA ALA A 18 5.35 -16.66 -4.49
C ALA A 18 6.34 -17.82 -4.23
N VAL A 19 7.55 -17.70 -4.78
CA VAL A 19 8.63 -18.67 -4.56
C VAL A 19 8.96 -18.75 -3.08
N GLU A 20 9.06 -17.59 -2.42
CA GLU A 20 9.26 -17.48 -0.99
C GLU A 20 7.93 -17.17 -0.30
N PRO A 21 7.37 -18.08 0.52
CA PRO A 21 6.08 -17.88 1.17
C PRO A 21 6.00 -16.67 2.10
N THR A 22 7.15 -16.18 2.54
CA THR A 22 7.30 -15.01 3.42
C THR A 22 7.35 -13.68 2.68
N ASP A 23 7.31 -13.69 1.34
CA ASP A 23 7.22 -12.49 0.54
C ASP A 23 5.92 -11.72 0.77
N LEU A 24 6.06 -10.42 0.96
CA LEU A 24 4.98 -9.45 1.09
C LEU A 24 5.18 -8.30 0.13
N HIS A 25 4.14 -7.99 -0.63
CA HIS A 25 4.11 -6.83 -1.51
C HIS A 25 3.46 -5.68 -0.74
N GLN A 26 4.21 -4.62 -0.50
CA GLN A 26 3.81 -3.53 0.38
C GLN A 26 3.68 -2.22 -0.39
N HIS A 27 2.66 -1.44 -0.06
CA HIS A 27 2.50 -0.08 -0.53
C HIS A 27 1.95 0.81 0.58
N ARG A 28 2.43 2.04 0.71
CA ARG A 28 1.91 2.96 1.71
C ARG A 28 0.50 3.45 1.34
N LEU A 29 -0.43 3.40 2.27
CA LEU A 29 -1.76 4.01 2.10
C LEU A 29 -1.64 5.52 2.30
N PHE A 30 -1.66 6.26 1.20
CA PHE A 30 -1.61 7.72 1.23
C PHE A 30 -3.03 8.30 1.24
N ALA A 31 -3.55 8.57 2.44
CA ALA A 31 -4.76 9.36 2.62
C ALA A 31 -4.43 10.85 2.47
N LYS A 32 -5.04 11.54 1.51
CA LYS A 32 -4.84 12.99 1.30
C LYS A 32 -5.86 13.84 2.07
N ARG A 33 -6.93 13.24 2.62
CA ARG A 33 -8.01 13.93 3.34
C ARG A 33 -8.32 13.27 4.68
N PRO A 34 -7.44 13.39 5.70
CA PRO A 34 -7.70 12.86 7.04
C PRO A 34 -9.05 13.32 7.59
N GLY A 35 -9.78 12.42 8.26
CA GLY A 35 -11.12 12.67 8.79
C GLY A 35 -12.26 12.64 7.77
N HIS A 36 -11.96 12.55 6.47
CA HIS A 36 -12.97 12.51 5.41
C HIS A 36 -12.90 11.21 4.60
N TRP A 37 -14.04 10.81 4.04
CA TRP A 37 -14.09 9.66 3.14
C TRP A 37 -13.46 10.00 1.78
N GLU A 38 -12.45 9.24 1.37
CA GLU A 38 -11.82 9.35 0.07
C GLU A 38 -11.63 7.98 -0.58
N THR A 39 -11.48 7.97 -1.90
CA THR A 39 -11.11 6.76 -2.64
C THR A 39 -9.63 6.82 -2.98
N VAL A 40 -8.84 5.87 -2.48
CA VAL A 40 -7.42 5.71 -2.83
C VAL A 40 -7.30 4.56 -3.83
N MET A 41 -6.65 4.81 -4.95
CA MET A 41 -6.33 3.82 -5.97
C MET A 41 -4.83 3.60 -6.02
N VAL A 42 -4.41 2.35 -5.82
CA VAL A 42 -3.01 1.92 -5.87
C VAL A 42 -2.83 1.02 -7.07
N LYS A 43 -1.81 1.27 -7.90
CA LYS A 43 -1.54 0.39 -9.05
C LYS A 43 -0.76 -0.83 -8.57
N TRP A 44 -0.99 -1.97 -9.22
CA TRP A 44 -0.27 -3.20 -8.87
C TRP A 44 1.25 -3.05 -8.92
N ASN A 45 1.76 -2.29 -9.89
CA ASN A 45 3.20 -2.07 -10.08
C ASN A 45 3.81 -1.08 -9.06
N ASP A 46 3.00 -0.44 -8.23
CA ASP A 46 3.49 0.45 -7.18
C ASP A 46 3.84 -0.33 -5.90
N PHE A 47 3.40 -1.59 -5.77
CA PHE A 47 3.76 -2.41 -4.62
C PHE A 47 5.21 -2.88 -4.73
N VAL A 48 5.94 -2.76 -3.62
CA VAL A 48 7.33 -3.22 -3.51
C VAL A 48 7.37 -4.56 -2.78
N ARG A 49 8.10 -5.52 -3.36
CA ARG A 49 8.28 -6.84 -2.75
C ARG A 49 9.32 -6.76 -1.63
N THR A 50 8.93 -7.27 -0.49
CA THR A 50 9.73 -7.31 0.73
C THR A 50 9.70 -8.70 1.34
N ASN A 51 10.74 -9.03 2.10
CA ASN A 51 10.88 -10.26 2.85
C ASN A 51 11.49 -9.94 4.21
N TYR A 52 10.83 -10.35 5.30
CA TYR A 52 11.17 -9.93 6.68
C TYR A 52 11.41 -8.42 6.85
N GLY A 53 10.72 -7.58 6.07
CA GLY A 53 10.83 -6.12 6.11
C GLY A 53 11.99 -5.53 5.29
N PHE A 54 12.73 -6.34 4.55
CA PHE A 54 13.78 -5.89 3.62
C PHE A 54 13.28 -5.96 2.19
N VAL A 55 13.61 -4.95 1.38
CA VAL A 55 13.33 -4.96 -0.07
C VAL A 55 14.11 -6.10 -0.73
N VAL A 56 13.46 -6.89 -1.58
CA VAL A 56 14.09 -8.05 -2.23
C VAL A 56 14.20 -7.87 -3.73
N GLU A 57 15.42 -7.82 -4.22
CA GLU A 57 15.72 -7.85 -5.66
C GLU A 57 15.87 -9.28 -6.20
N PRO A 58 15.51 -9.54 -7.48
CA PRO A 58 14.89 -8.59 -8.42
C PRO A 58 13.42 -8.36 -8.09
N GLN A 59 12.89 -7.12 -8.18
CA GLN A 59 11.44 -6.89 -8.10
C GLN A 59 10.70 -7.68 -9.20
N THR A 60 10.14 -8.84 -8.85
CA THR A 60 9.29 -9.61 -9.76
C THR A 60 7.87 -9.06 -9.75
N GLU A 61 7.17 -9.18 -10.88
CA GLU A 61 5.78 -8.75 -10.96
C GLU A 61 4.89 -9.55 -9.98
N LEU A 62 3.97 -8.84 -9.32
CA LEU A 62 2.94 -9.42 -8.46
C LEU A 62 2.08 -10.44 -9.23
N LEU A 63 1.94 -11.68 -8.74
CA LEU A 63 1.03 -12.68 -9.31
C LEU A 63 -0.44 -12.36 -8.97
N ARG A 64 -1.05 -11.45 -9.76
CA ARG A 64 -2.41 -10.92 -9.56
C ARG A 64 -3.51 -12.01 -9.55
N GLN A 65 -3.29 -13.12 -10.25
CA GLN A 65 -4.25 -14.23 -10.35
C GLN A 65 -4.25 -15.16 -9.13
N LYS A 66 -3.24 -15.06 -8.25
CA LYS A 66 -3.03 -15.96 -7.12
C LYS A 66 -2.90 -15.20 -5.80
N MET A 67 -3.75 -14.19 -5.60
CA MET A 67 -3.79 -13.41 -4.37
C MET A 67 -4.37 -14.24 -3.22
N ARG A 68 -3.65 -14.27 -2.10
CA ARG A 68 -4.03 -15.00 -0.88
C ARG A 68 -4.66 -14.08 0.15
N SER A 69 -4.09 -12.90 0.37
CA SER A 69 -4.58 -11.97 1.38
C SER A 69 -4.33 -10.51 0.99
N VAL A 70 -5.20 -9.65 1.53
CA VAL A 70 -5.05 -8.20 1.57
C VAL A 70 -5.07 -7.80 3.03
N GLY A 71 -4.01 -7.17 3.51
CA GLY A 71 -3.86 -6.70 4.88
C GLY A 71 -3.65 -5.20 4.95
N VAL A 72 -4.01 -4.59 6.07
CA VAL A 72 -3.65 -3.20 6.38
C VAL A 72 -2.90 -3.17 7.70
N GLY A 73 -1.75 -2.51 7.74
CA GLY A 73 -0.91 -2.41 8.94
C GLY A 73 -0.59 -0.97 9.29
N LEU A 74 -0.66 -0.62 10.56
CA LEU A 74 -0.19 0.66 11.10
C LEU A 74 1.34 0.63 11.21
N THR A 75 2.04 1.66 10.73
CA THR A 75 3.49 1.62 10.49
C THR A 75 4.28 2.81 11.04
N ASP A 76 3.62 3.80 11.62
CA ASP A 76 4.26 5.00 12.16
C ASP A 76 5.03 4.78 13.47
N ARG A 77 4.85 3.63 14.14
CA ARG A 77 5.43 3.30 15.46
C ARG A 77 5.06 4.31 16.55
N VAL A 78 3.93 4.99 16.42
CA VAL A 78 3.42 5.90 17.45
C VAL A 78 2.49 5.12 18.38
N GLU A 79 2.64 5.26 19.69
CA GLU A 79 1.70 4.67 20.66
C GLU A 79 0.42 5.52 20.72
N GLY A 80 -0.71 4.87 21.02
CA GLY A 80 -1.99 5.55 21.21
C GLY A 80 -3.06 5.14 20.20
N PRO A 81 -4.25 5.78 20.28
CA PRO A 81 -5.39 5.40 19.47
C PRO A 81 -5.12 5.57 17.98
N PHE A 82 -5.80 4.75 17.18
CA PHE A 82 -5.81 4.87 15.73
C PHE A 82 -7.23 4.57 15.21
N GLU A 83 -7.60 5.20 14.11
CA GLU A 83 -8.86 4.96 13.41
C GLU A 83 -8.59 4.90 11.90
N LEU A 84 -8.90 3.75 11.31
CA LEU A 84 -9.01 3.59 9.86
C LEU A 84 -10.31 2.87 9.56
N CYS A 85 -11.25 3.59 8.95
CA CYS A 85 -12.51 3.01 8.49
C CYS A 85 -12.39 2.62 7.01
N ILE A 86 -12.83 1.41 6.68
CA ILE A 86 -12.85 0.89 5.31
C ILE A 86 -14.30 0.65 4.93
N GLU A 87 -14.80 1.36 3.92
CA GLU A 87 -16.14 1.15 3.39
C GLU A 87 -16.12 0.03 2.33
N SER A 88 -15.15 0.07 1.41
CA SER A 88 -15.08 -0.90 0.32
C SER A 88 -13.68 -1.09 -0.24
N VAL A 89 -13.43 -2.30 -0.74
CA VAL A 89 -12.21 -2.72 -1.44
C VAL A 89 -12.63 -3.41 -2.73
N TRP A 90 -12.05 -2.98 -3.86
CA TRP A 90 -12.33 -3.56 -5.17
C TRP A 90 -11.09 -3.42 -6.07
N ALA A 91 -11.05 -4.24 -7.12
CA ALA A 91 -10.09 -4.13 -8.21
C ALA A 91 -10.81 -3.62 -9.46
N THR A 92 -10.13 -2.80 -10.26
CA THR A 92 -10.69 -2.24 -11.49
C THR A 92 -9.56 -1.94 -12.48
N ASN A 93 -9.87 -2.02 -13.78
CA ASN A 93 -8.98 -1.57 -14.86
C ASN A 93 -9.22 -0.11 -15.23
N GLN A 94 -10.26 0.52 -14.69
CA GLN A 94 -10.61 1.91 -14.94
C GLN A 94 -10.19 2.78 -13.75
N VAL A 95 -9.69 3.99 -14.04
CA VAL A 95 -9.47 4.98 -12.99
C VAL A 95 -10.84 5.43 -12.49
N THR A 96 -11.11 5.22 -11.20
CA THR A 96 -12.34 5.70 -10.58
C THR A 96 -12.33 7.23 -10.57
N GLU A 97 -13.40 7.84 -11.07
CA GLU A 97 -13.54 9.30 -11.11
C GLU A 97 -13.43 9.90 -9.71
N GLY A 98 -12.60 10.94 -9.56
CA GLY A 98 -12.33 11.58 -8.27
C GLY A 98 -11.48 10.76 -7.29
N ALA A 99 -10.97 9.58 -7.68
CA ALA A 99 -10.04 8.83 -6.85
C ALA A 99 -8.68 9.52 -6.76
N THR A 100 -8.11 9.49 -5.56
CA THR A 100 -6.71 9.81 -5.33
C THR A 100 -5.85 8.72 -5.95
N VAL A 101 -5.20 9.03 -7.08
CA VAL A 101 -4.18 8.20 -7.72
C VAL A 101 -2.84 8.87 -7.51
N LEU A 102 -1.85 8.12 -7.04
CA LEU A 102 -0.50 8.64 -6.89
C LEU A 102 0.21 8.66 -8.24
N ASN A 103 1.00 9.70 -8.41
CA ASN A 103 1.98 9.81 -9.48
C ASN A 103 3.06 8.76 -9.23
N PRO A 104 3.73 8.21 -10.26
CA PRO A 104 4.82 7.24 -10.07
C PRO A 104 5.92 7.72 -9.11
N GLU A 105 6.15 9.03 -9.02
CA GLU A 105 7.13 9.60 -8.09
C GLU A 105 6.67 9.63 -6.62
N GLU A 106 5.35 9.66 -6.40
CA GLU A 106 4.73 9.66 -5.08
C GLU A 106 4.53 8.23 -4.54
N SER A 107 4.44 7.23 -5.43
CA SER A 107 4.20 5.82 -5.06
C SER A 107 5.47 5.08 -4.61
N GLN A 108 6.66 5.60 -4.92
CA GLN A 108 7.91 4.97 -4.53
C GLN A 108 8.11 4.94 -3.01
N LEU A 109 8.65 3.83 -2.52
CA LEU A 109 9.10 3.71 -1.13
C LEU A 109 10.18 4.77 -0.86
N LYS A 110 9.94 5.55 0.20
CA LYS A 110 10.86 6.56 0.71
C LYS A 110 11.36 6.12 2.08
N ASN A 111 12.61 6.44 2.38
CA ASN A 111 13.14 6.25 3.73
C ASN A 111 12.51 7.25 4.71
N ARG A 112 12.87 7.18 6.00
CA ARG A 112 12.34 8.09 7.03
C ARG A 112 12.65 9.57 6.77
N SER A 113 13.72 9.86 6.04
CA SER A 113 14.12 11.21 5.62
C SER A 113 13.35 11.69 4.38
N GLY A 114 12.46 10.87 3.82
CA GLY A 114 11.70 11.18 2.61
C GLY A 114 12.49 10.99 1.31
N GLU A 115 13.70 10.45 1.39
CA GLU A 115 14.55 10.20 0.23
C GLU A 115 14.07 8.94 -0.50
N ARG A 116 14.18 8.95 -1.82
CA ARG A 116 13.93 7.75 -2.62
C ARG A 116 14.92 6.68 -2.20
N ILE A 117 14.41 5.48 -1.90
CA ILE A 117 15.29 4.34 -1.72
C ILE A 117 15.72 3.93 -3.14
N GLN A 118 17.01 4.13 -3.45
CA GLN A 118 17.63 3.56 -4.64
C GLN A 118 17.99 2.12 -4.29
N TRP A 119 17.47 1.16 -5.04
CA TRP A 119 17.76 -0.26 -4.90
C TRP A 119 18.40 -0.77 -6.20
#